data_AF-A0A445A2D6-F1
#
_entry.id   AF-A0A445A2D6-F1
#
_cell.length_a   1.000
_cell.length_b   1.000
_cell.length_c   1.000
_cell.angle_alpha   90.00
_cell.angle_beta   90.00
_cell.angle_gamma   90.00
#
_symmetry.space_group_name_H-M   'P 1'
#
loop_
_entity.id
_entity.type
_entity.pdbx_description
1 polymer ?
#
loop_
_entity_poly.entity_id
_entity_poly.type
_entity_poly.pdbx_seq_one_letter_code
_entity_poly.pdbx_strand_id
1 'polypeptide(L)'
;MMTLKIIYKILRVEFSADMKRKIVACKKQWYKINEAVAQFASCYDQASRNIKSGSNAVDTKELAYKLYSTNYGQKFTFERH
;
A
#
# COMPACT_ATOMS: atom_id res chain seq x y z
N MET A 1 18.91 -38.86 -23.08
CA MET A 1 18.19 -37.64 -23.54
C MET A 1 16.80 -37.43 -22.90
N MET A 2 16.17 -38.43 -22.26
CA MET A 2 14.88 -38.27 -21.56
C MET A 2 14.98 -37.55 -20.20
N THR A 3 16.07 -37.76 -19.45
CA THR A 3 16.25 -37.25 -18.08
C THR A 3 16.35 -35.73 -18.01
N LEU A 4 17.07 -35.09 -18.94
CA LEU A 4 17.15 -33.62 -19.01
C LEU A 4 15.80 -32.96 -19.29
N LYS A 5 14.95 -33.58 -20.12
CA LYS A 5 13.62 -33.05 -20.45
C LYS A 5 12.69 -33.04 -19.23
N ILE A 6 12.80 -34.04 -18.37
CA ILE A 6 12.04 -34.13 -17.12
C ILE A 6 12.52 -33.06 -16.13
N ILE A 7 13.83 -32.92 -15.94
CA ILE A 7 14.42 -31.91 -15.04
C ILE A 7 14.02 -30.50 -15.48
N TYR A 8 14.13 -30.17 -16.78
CA TYR A 8 13.75 -28.86 -17.30
C TYR A 8 12.26 -28.57 -17.10
N LYS A 9 11.40 -29.58 -17.23
CA LYS A 9 9.95 -29.43 -17.03
C LYS A 9 9.61 -29.19 -15.55
N ILE A 10 10.26 -29.89 -14.63
CA ILE A 10 10.08 -29.69 -13.18
C ILE A 10 10.56 -28.31 -12.77
N LEU A 11 11.79 -27.94 -13.17
CA LEU A 11 12.36 -26.63 -12.87
C LEU A 11 11.49 -25.47 -13.40
N ARG A 12 10.94 -25.62 -14.61
CA ARG A 12 10.03 -24.64 -15.21
C ARG A 12 8.72 -24.49 -14.42
N VAL A 13 8.15 -25.59 -13.94
CA VAL A 13 6.91 -25.57 -13.14
C VAL A 13 7.16 -24.93 -11.78
N GLU A 14 8.24 -25.30 -11.10
CA GLU A 14 8.61 -24.71 -9.80
C GLU A 14 8.90 -23.21 -9.91
N PHE A 15 9.68 -22.79 -10.91
CA PHE A 15 9.96 -21.38 -11.16
C PHE A 15 8.68 -20.59 -11.48
N SER A 16 7.76 -21.17 -12.25
CA SER A 16 6.46 -20.55 -12.55
C SER A 16 5.58 -20.40 -11.31
N ALA A 17 5.57 -21.41 -10.43
CA ALA A 17 4.82 -21.36 -9.18
C ALA A 17 5.39 -20.31 -8.20
N ASP A 18 6.72 -20.21 -8.10
CA ASP A 18 7.38 -19.19 -7.29
C ASP A 18 7.09 -17.77 -7.77
N MET A 19 7.21 -17.53 -9.09
CA MET A 19 6.83 -16.25 -9.70
C MET A 19 5.37 -15.88 -9.42
N LYS A 20 4.44 -16.83 -9.57
CA LYS A 20 3.02 -16.59 -9.27
C LYS A 20 2.80 -16.18 -7.82
N ARG A 21 3.44 -16.86 -6.87
CA ARG A 21 3.37 -16.49 -5.44
C ARG A 21 3.91 -15.10 -5.17
N LYS A 22 5.06 -14.75 -5.75
CA LYS A 22 5.67 -13.42 -5.63
C LYS A 22 4.78 -12.31 -6.20
N ILE A 23 4.16 -12.53 -7.38
CA ILE A 23 3.23 -11.58 -7.99
C ILE A 23 2.00 -11.37 -7.10
N VAL A 24 1.42 -12.44 -6.56
CA VAL A 24 0.26 -12.35 -5.66
C VAL A 24 0.62 -11.57 -4.38
N ALA A 25 1.79 -11.83 -3.79
CA ALA A 25 2.27 -11.11 -2.62
C ALA A 25 2.48 -9.61 -2.91
N CYS A 26 3.15 -9.28 -4.01
CA CYS A 26 3.36 -7.90 -4.45
C CYS A 26 2.03 -7.17 -4.68
N LYS A 27 1.09 -7.83 -5.38
CA LYS A 27 -0.24 -7.29 -5.64
C LYS A 27 -1.00 -7.02 -4.34
N LYS A 28 -0.91 -7.93 -3.36
CA LYS A 28 -1.53 -7.75 -2.05
C LYS A 28 -0.94 -6.57 -1.28
N GLN A 29 0.38 -6.39 -1.32
CA GLN A 29 1.04 -5.25 -0.70
C GLN A 29 0.65 -3.93 -1.36
N TRP A 30 0.63 -3.90 -2.69
CA TRP A 30 0.19 -2.74 -3.45
C TRP A 30 -1.22 -2.29 -3.09
N TYR A 31 -2.16 -3.25 -2.94
CA TYR A 31 -3.52 -2.91 -2.53
C TYR A 31 -3.58 -2.27 -1.14
N LYS A 32 -2.81 -2.78 -0.16
CA LYS A 32 -2.75 -2.19 1.18
C LYS A 32 -2.23 -0.76 1.16
N ILE A 33 -1.17 -0.50 0.39
CA ILE A 33 -0.60 0.84 0.24
C ILE A 33 -1.62 1.77 -0.42
N ASN A 34 -2.27 1.32 -1.50
CA ASN A 34 -3.28 2.13 -2.19
C ASN A 34 -4.47 2.44 -1.29
N GLU A 35 -4.92 1.49 -0.48
CA GLU A 35 -5.99 1.70 0.49
C GLU A 35 -5.59 2.75 1.53
N ALA A 36 -4.40 2.64 2.12
CA ALA A 36 -3.90 3.60 3.09
C ALA A 36 -3.77 5.01 2.49
N VAL A 37 -3.28 5.11 1.25
CA VAL A 37 -3.16 6.40 0.52
C VAL A 37 -4.55 7.00 0.25
N ALA A 38 -5.52 6.21 -0.20
CA ALA A 38 -6.88 6.69 -0.46
C ALA A 38 -7.57 7.19 0.82
N GLN A 39 -7.40 6.46 1.93
CA GLN A 39 -7.89 6.85 3.24
C GLN A 39 -7.25 8.17 3.72
N PHE A 40 -5.94 8.32 3.57
CA PHE A 40 -5.23 9.55 3.94
C PHE A 40 -5.65 10.73 3.07
N ALA A 41 -5.83 10.54 1.75
CA ALA A 41 -6.33 11.56 0.85
C ALA A 41 -7.72 12.08 1.29
N SER A 42 -8.62 11.17 1.70
CA SER A 42 -9.92 11.56 2.25
C SER A 42 -9.81 12.40 3.53
N CYS A 43 -8.89 12.03 4.44
CA CYS A 43 -8.60 12.84 5.64
C CYS A 43 -8.00 14.20 5.30
N TYR A 44 -7.17 14.28 4.25
CA TYR A 44 -6.60 15.54 3.78
C TYR A 44 -7.68 16.46 3.18
N ASP A 45 -8.57 15.92 2.36
CA ASP A 45 -9.72 16.68 1.83
C ASP A 45 -10.61 17.19 2.96
N GLN A 46 -10.86 16.36 3.97
CA GLN A 46 -11.61 16.76 5.16
C GLN A 46 -10.89 17.85 5.96
N ALA A 47 -9.57 17.73 6.17
CA ALA A 47 -8.77 18.76 6.81
C ALA A 47 -8.82 20.07 6.02
N SER A 48 -8.71 20.00 4.70
CA SER A 48 -8.70 21.17 3.82
C SER A 48 -10.01 21.95 3.84
N ARG A 49 -11.14 21.28 4.08
CA ARG A 49 -12.46 21.93 4.22
C ARG A 49 -12.65 22.62 5.57
N ASN A 50 -11.87 22.23 6.59
CA ASN A 50 -11.95 22.79 7.94
C ASN A 50 -10.96 23.95 8.18
N ILE A 51 -10.19 24.33 7.16
CA ILE A 51 -9.28 25.48 7.21
C ILE A 51 -10.10 26.78 7.33
N LYS A 52 -9.88 27.52 8.42
CA LYS A 52 -10.38 28.90 8.58
C LYS A 52 -9.40 29.87 7.91
N SER A 53 -9.89 31.03 7.45
CA SER A 53 -9.06 32.07 6.83
C SER A 53 -7.86 32.41 7.72
N GLY A 54 -6.64 32.13 7.22
CA GLY A 54 -5.39 32.31 7.96
C GLY A 54 -4.64 31.02 8.32
N SER A 55 -5.21 29.83 8.07
CA SER A 55 -4.47 28.56 8.28
C SER A 55 -3.51 28.29 7.12
N ASN A 56 -2.31 27.82 7.44
CA ASN A 56 -1.25 27.53 6.47
C ASN A 56 -1.35 26.07 5.98
N ALA A 57 -0.65 25.72 4.88
CA ALA A 57 -0.67 24.36 4.34
C ALA A 57 -0.07 23.30 5.28
N VAL A 58 0.80 23.71 6.22
CA VAL A 58 1.39 22.84 7.25
C VAL A 58 0.34 22.44 8.27
N ASP A 59 -0.51 23.39 8.70
CA ASP A 59 -1.62 23.16 9.64
C ASP A 59 -2.62 22.15 9.06
N THR A 60 -2.91 22.25 7.76
CA THR A 60 -3.77 21.30 7.03
C THR A 60 -3.21 19.90 7.04
N LYS A 61 -1.91 19.75 6.76
CA LYS A 61 -1.22 18.46 6.76
C LYS A 61 -1.25 17.84 8.15
N GLU A 62 -0.94 18.63 9.18
CA GLU A 62 -0.96 18.14 10.57
C GLU A 62 -2.37 17.70 10.99
N LEU A 63 -3.41 18.45 10.60
CA LEU A 63 -4.80 18.08 10.85
C LEU A 63 -5.18 16.79 10.12
N ALA A 64 -4.75 16.59 8.88
CA ALA A 64 -4.98 15.36 8.13
C ALA A 64 -4.36 14.14 8.82
N TYR A 65 -3.13 14.25 9.34
CA TYR A 65 -2.50 13.18 10.11
C TYR A 65 -3.24 12.88 11.42
N LYS A 66 -3.71 13.91 12.12
CA LYS A 66 -4.53 13.74 13.34
C LYS A 66 -5.84 13.01 13.01
N LEU A 67 -6.56 13.45 11.98
CA LEU A 67 -7.80 12.80 11.52
C LEU A 67 -7.57 11.35 11.11
N TYR A 68 -6.51 11.07 10.36
CA TYR A 68 -6.17 9.69 9.98
C TYR A 68 -5.90 8.82 11.21
N SER A 69 -5.07 9.29 12.15
CA SER A 69 -4.75 8.52 13.36
C SER A 69 -5.99 8.29 14.24
N THR A 70 -6.92 9.24 14.29
CA THR A 70 -8.18 9.10 15.03
C THR A 70 -9.11 8.10 14.36
N ASN A 71 -9.26 8.17 13.03
CA ASN A 71 -10.20 7.33 12.28
C ASN A 71 -9.73 5.87 12.15
N TYR A 72 -8.42 5.66 12.01
CA TYR A 72 -7.85 4.34 11.69
C TYR A 72 -6.96 3.77 12.80
N GLY A 73 -6.80 4.48 13.92
CA GLY A 73 -6.06 4.01 15.10
C GLY A 73 -4.55 3.83 14.91
N GLN A 74 -3.99 4.31 13.79
CA GLN A 74 -2.58 4.14 13.45
C GLN A 74 -2.00 5.37 12.75
N LYS A 75 -0.70 5.59 12.94
CA LYS A 75 0.04 6.59 12.16
C LYS A 75 0.15 6.13 10.71
N PHE A 76 -0.09 7.04 9.77
CA PHE A 76 0.17 6.79 8.36
C PHE A 76 1.69 6.65 8.14
N THR A 77 2.14 5.43 7.84
CA THR A 77 3.55 5.11 7.55
C THR A 77 3.61 4.09 6.42
N PHE A 78 4.31 4.40 5.34
CA PHE A 78 4.48 3.49 4.20
C PHE A 78 5.19 2.18 4.58
N GLU A 79 6.06 2.21 5.59
CA GLU A 79 6.81 1.02 6.05
C GLU A 79 5.92 -0.08 6.67
N ARG A 80 4.71 0.28 7.13
CA ARG A 80 3.77 -0.70 7.72
C ARG A 80 2.89 -1.41 6.68
N HIS A 81 2.83 -0.93 5.44
CA HIS A 81 1.82 -1.35 4.46
C HIS A 81 2.35 -2.15 3.30
#